data_AF-A0A3A4VZ52-F1
#
_entry.id   AF-A0A3A4VZ52-F1
#
_cell.length_a   1.000
_cell.length_b   1.000
_cell.length_c   1.000
_cell.angle_alpha   90.00
_cell.angle_beta   90.00
_cell.angle_gamma   90.00
#
_symmetry.space_group_name_H-M   'P 1'
#
loop_
_entity.id
_entity.type
_entity.pdbx_description
1 polymer ?
#
loop_
_entity_poly.entity_id
_entity_poly.type
_entity_poly.pdbx_seq_one_letter_code
_entity_poly.pdbx_strand_id
1 'polypeptide(L)'
;MKRFLIASLTSLILSAGCAGPDLKTWEDSAARQGARFVPMELWTGESWSGSREVRLRAAEKTFGDKRDKQITGPIDWTHPVTGEKMVVYRRVNKQKDGLKTQLFTVNSEGTALVKVFDERPSREIRTFSGQPLFPIGQWSQGEARAFDFYEYIDGRPVAKNARITIKNLNFSYKGIPYSLEYDWEMTMGNGELEFRENFIYSPEKGLVRYKNLID
;
A
#
# COMPACT_ATOMS: atom_id res chain seq x y z
N MET A 1 36.70 33.34 -52.32
CA MET A 1 35.68 33.87 -51.40
C MET A 1 34.72 32.75 -50.99
N LYS A 2 34.60 32.53 -49.68
CA LYS A 2 33.58 31.80 -48.89
C LYS A 2 33.07 30.43 -49.41
N ARG A 3 33.59 29.34 -48.82
CA ARG A 3 32.90 28.05 -48.71
C ARG A 3 32.03 28.09 -47.45
N PHE A 4 30.72 27.87 -47.60
CA PHE A 4 29.79 27.71 -46.48
C PHE A 4 29.87 26.26 -45.98
N LEU A 5 30.16 26.08 -44.69
CA LEU A 5 29.97 24.81 -43.97
C LEU A 5 28.54 24.83 -43.41
N ILE A 6 27.70 23.89 -43.83
CA ILE A 6 26.40 23.62 -43.18
C ILE A 6 26.67 22.57 -42.11
N ALA A 7 26.70 22.99 -40.84
CA ALA A 7 26.72 22.08 -39.71
C ALA A 7 25.30 21.55 -39.49
N SER A 8 25.08 20.28 -39.81
CA SER A 8 23.82 19.59 -39.53
C SER A 8 23.75 19.27 -38.05
N LEU A 9 22.90 19.99 -37.32
CA LEU A 9 22.66 19.80 -35.89
C LEU A 9 21.71 18.60 -35.71
N THR A 10 22.26 17.41 -35.45
CA THR A 10 21.46 16.23 -35.14
C THR A 10 20.91 16.38 -33.72
N SER A 11 19.65 16.78 -33.60
CA SER A 11 18.94 16.89 -32.34
C SER A 11 18.72 15.49 -31.77
N LEU A 12 19.43 15.15 -30.69
CA LEU A 12 19.28 13.91 -29.95
C LEU A 12 18.00 14.03 -29.09
N ILE A 13 16.89 13.51 -29.59
CA ILE A 13 15.66 13.39 -28.80
C ILE A 13 15.88 12.25 -27.80
N LEU A 14 16.25 12.57 -26.55
CA LEU A 14 16.09 11.64 -25.44
C LEU A 14 14.60 11.46 -25.19
N SER A 15 14.03 10.41 -25.78
CA SER A 15 12.77 9.85 -25.28
C SER A 15 13.02 9.32 -23.89
N ALA A 16 12.59 10.06 -22.87
CA ALA A 16 12.36 9.51 -21.54
C ALA A 16 11.26 8.44 -21.68
N GLY A 17 11.66 7.22 -22.00
CA GLY A 17 10.78 6.08 -21.98
C GLY A 17 10.23 5.94 -20.57
N CYS A 18 8.91 6.07 -20.42
CA CYS A 18 8.23 5.56 -19.25
C CYS A 18 8.55 4.06 -19.20
N ALA A 19 9.56 3.67 -18.45
CA ALA A 19 9.83 2.27 -18.18
C ALA A 19 8.55 1.73 -17.54
N GLY A 20 7.86 0.84 -18.26
CA GLY A 20 6.77 0.07 -17.67
C GLY A 20 7.32 -0.85 -16.57
N PRO A 21 6.43 -1.51 -15.83
CA PRO A 21 6.85 -2.45 -14.80
C PRO A 21 7.84 -3.46 -15.36
N ASP A 22 8.87 -3.79 -14.57
CA ASP A 22 9.78 -4.89 -14.88
C ASP A 22 8.99 -6.20 -14.82
N LEU A 23 8.37 -6.53 -15.95
CA LEU A 23 7.44 -7.64 -16.09
C LEU A 23 8.09 -8.98 -15.73
N LYS A 24 9.40 -9.13 -15.98
CA LYS A 24 10.13 -10.36 -15.72
C LYS A 24 10.15 -10.66 -14.22
N THR A 25 10.44 -9.65 -13.40
CA THR A 25 10.45 -9.80 -11.93
C THR A 25 9.08 -10.22 -11.40
N TRP A 26 8.00 -9.65 -11.94
CA TRP A 26 6.64 -10.02 -11.55
C TRP A 26 6.23 -11.41 -12.04
N GLU A 27 6.63 -11.78 -13.25
CA GLU A 27 6.41 -13.10 -13.82
C GLU A 27 7.08 -14.20 -12.98
N ASP A 28 8.36 -14.00 -12.63
CA ASP A 28 9.15 -14.92 -11.80
C ASP A 28 8.54 -15.09 -10.39
N SER A 29 7.85 -14.06 -9.87
CA SER A 29 7.13 -14.11 -8.60
C SER A 29 5.77 -14.80 -8.69
N ALA A 30 5.04 -14.57 -9.79
CA ALA A 30 3.74 -15.15 -10.05
C ALA A 30 3.79 -16.67 -10.29
N ALA A 31 4.99 -17.21 -10.47
CA ALA A 31 5.24 -18.60 -10.79
C ALA A 31 5.12 -19.52 -9.55
N ARG A 32 3.89 -19.96 -9.26
CA ARG A 32 3.46 -21.37 -9.04
C ARG A 32 2.28 -21.49 -8.06
N GLN A 33 1.31 -22.34 -8.43
CA GLN A 33 0.36 -23.01 -7.52
C GLN A 33 -0.53 -22.07 -6.67
N GLY A 34 -0.89 -20.90 -7.19
CA GLY A 34 -1.83 -20.02 -6.50
C GLY A 34 -1.23 -19.31 -5.28
N ALA A 35 0.09 -19.31 -5.10
CA ALA A 35 0.78 -18.54 -4.07
C ALA A 35 1.77 -17.54 -4.68
N ARG A 36 2.03 -16.44 -3.98
CA ARG A 36 2.91 -15.35 -4.44
C ARG A 36 3.41 -14.55 -3.24
N PHE A 37 4.64 -14.05 -3.36
CA PHE A 37 5.14 -12.99 -2.51
C PHE A 37 4.46 -11.65 -2.87
N VAL A 38 3.76 -11.02 -1.93
CA VAL A 38 3.20 -9.68 -2.06
C VAL A 38 4.22 -8.68 -1.52
N PRO A 39 4.87 -7.87 -2.39
CA PRO A 39 5.90 -6.94 -1.97
C PRO A 39 5.33 -5.63 -1.43
N MET A 40 6.12 -4.94 -0.60
CA MET A 40 5.80 -3.59 -0.11
C MET A 40 5.58 -2.60 -1.24
N GLU A 41 6.34 -2.76 -2.32
CA GLU A 41 6.30 -1.94 -3.52
C GLU A 41 4.94 -2.00 -4.24
N LEU A 42 4.16 -3.07 -4.04
CA LEU A 42 2.80 -3.13 -4.55
C LEU A 42 1.86 -2.16 -3.81
N TRP A 43 2.10 -1.91 -2.52
CA TRP A 43 1.35 -0.93 -1.74
C TRP A 43 1.85 0.50 -1.99
N THR A 44 3.18 0.71 -2.02
CA THR A 44 3.76 2.04 -2.24
C THR A 44 3.60 2.53 -3.68
N GLY A 45 3.52 1.61 -4.65
CA GLY A 45 3.54 1.92 -6.07
C GLY A 45 4.94 2.23 -6.61
N GLU A 46 5.98 1.86 -5.88
CA GLU A 46 7.37 1.89 -6.37
C GLU A 46 7.66 0.67 -7.27
N SER A 47 8.76 0.73 -8.02
CA SER A 47 9.23 -0.41 -8.80
C SER A 47 9.81 -1.48 -7.87
N TRP A 48 9.38 -2.72 -8.06
CA TRP A 48 9.84 -3.85 -7.25
C TRP A 48 11.08 -4.50 -7.88
N SER A 49 12.11 -4.72 -7.07
CA SER A 49 13.38 -5.35 -7.48
C SER A 49 13.36 -6.89 -7.48
N GLY A 50 12.24 -7.52 -7.08
CA GLY A 50 12.15 -8.97 -6.90
C GLY A 50 12.58 -9.45 -5.52
N SER A 51 13.09 -8.54 -4.67
CA SER A 51 13.43 -8.82 -3.28
C SER A 51 12.22 -9.36 -2.50
N ARG A 52 12.40 -10.49 -1.80
CA ARG A 52 11.40 -11.12 -0.93
C ARG A 52 11.56 -10.75 0.55
N GLU A 53 12.33 -9.70 0.82
CA GLU A 53 12.54 -9.18 2.17
C GLU A 53 11.38 -8.27 2.60
N VAL A 54 10.80 -8.54 3.76
CA VAL A 54 9.76 -7.69 4.34
C VAL A 54 10.42 -6.62 5.21
N ARG A 55 10.65 -5.44 4.63
CA ARG A 55 11.14 -4.26 5.37
C ARG A 55 10.67 -2.97 4.75
N LEU A 56 10.65 -1.90 5.55
CA LEU A 56 10.37 -0.54 5.11
C LEU A 56 11.60 0.01 4.38
N ARG A 57 11.52 0.15 3.06
CA ARG A 57 12.56 0.79 2.22
C ARG A 57 12.21 2.26 1.99
N ALA A 58 13.19 3.09 1.63
CA ALA A 58 12.89 4.47 1.28
C ALA A 58 11.82 4.53 0.16
N ALA A 59 10.78 5.33 0.38
CA ALA A 59 9.70 5.56 -0.58
C ALA A 59 9.29 7.03 -0.54
N GLU A 60 9.20 7.64 -1.71
CA GLU A 60 8.70 9.00 -1.90
C GLU A 60 7.87 9.05 -3.19
N LYS A 61 6.58 8.77 -3.04
CA LYS A 61 5.68 8.59 -4.19
C LYS A 61 4.44 9.43 -4.08
N THR A 62 4.11 10.13 -5.15
CA THR A 62 2.79 10.73 -5.36
C THR A 62 2.01 9.87 -6.35
N PHE A 63 0.79 9.46 -5.97
CA PHE A 63 -0.04 8.52 -6.73
C PHE A 63 -1.53 8.86 -6.62
N GLY A 64 -2.36 8.03 -7.27
CA GLY A 64 -3.79 8.27 -7.47
C GLY A 64 -4.08 9.10 -8.72
N ASP A 65 -5.26 8.92 -9.31
CA ASP A 65 -5.64 9.57 -10.58
C ASP A 65 -5.55 11.10 -10.53
N LYS A 66 -5.79 11.69 -9.35
CA LYS A 66 -5.71 13.14 -9.11
C LYS A 66 -4.37 13.58 -8.50
N ARG A 67 -3.40 12.67 -8.35
CA ARG A 67 -2.12 12.92 -7.66
C ARG A 67 -2.31 13.52 -6.26
N ASP A 68 -3.37 13.05 -5.59
CA ASP A 68 -3.85 13.54 -4.30
C ASP A 68 -3.32 12.72 -3.12
N LYS A 69 -2.57 11.64 -3.39
CA LYS A 69 -1.99 10.76 -2.37
C LYS A 69 -0.48 10.82 -2.42
N GLN A 70 0.16 10.88 -1.27
CA GLN A 70 1.61 10.85 -1.14
C GLN A 70 2.01 9.84 -0.07
N ILE A 71 3.03 9.02 -0.35
CA ILE A 71 3.71 8.17 0.63
C ILE A 71 5.13 8.71 0.81
N THR A 72 5.57 8.77 2.07
CA THR A 72 6.93 9.16 2.49
C THR A 72 7.40 8.24 3.61
N GLY A 73 8.70 7.98 3.67
CA GLY A 73 9.34 7.26 4.78
C GLY A 73 10.38 6.26 4.30
N PRO A 74 10.93 5.44 5.20
CA PRO A 74 10.58 5.33 6.61
C PRO A 74 10.89 6.58 7.44
N ILE A 75 10.14 6.81 8.53
CA ILE A 75 10.42 7.81 9.56
C ILE A 75 10.30 7.19 10.95
N ASP A 76 11.10 7.67 11.91
CA ASP A 76 10.93 7.31 13.32
C ASP A 76 9.66 7.92 13.88
N TRP A 77 8.91 7.14 14.65
CA TRP A 77 7.68 7.57 15.29
C TRP A 77 7.51 6.91 16.65
N THR A 78 6.86 7.62 17.59
CA THR A 78 6.53 7.09 18.91
C THR A 78 5.03 7.08 19.08
N HIS A 79 4.46 5.93 19.41
CA HIS A 79 3.02 5.79 19.60
C HIS A 79 2.57 6.63 20.80
N PRO A 80 1.61 7.56 20.62
CA PRO A 80 1.29 8.56 21.64
C PRO A 80 0.64 7.96 22.90
N VAL A 81 -0.04 6.81 22.76
CA VAL A 81 -0.67 6.12 23.89
C VAL A 81 0.27 5.13 24.59
N THR A 82 0.91 4.21 23.85
CA THR A 82 1.75 3.15 24.43
C THR A 82 3.20 3.57 24.70
N GLY A 83 3.68 4.65 24.08
CA GLY A 83 5.09 5.05 24.13
C GLY A 83 6.03 4.17 23.29
N GLU A 84 5.49 3.23 22.53
CA GLU A 84 6.29 2.33 21.69
C GLU A 84 6.99 3.10 20.56
N LYS A 85 8.28 2.84 20.36
CA LYS A 85 9.06 3.42 19.26
C LYS A 85 9.03 2.49 18.06
N MET A 86 8.70 3.04 16.90
CA MET A 86 8.55 2.28 15.66
C MET A 86 9.07 3.09 14.47
N VAL A 87 9.38 2.37 13.40
CA VAL A 87 9.65 2.95 12.09
C VAL A 87 8.38 2.82 11.24
N VAL A 88 7.95 3.91 10.60
CA VAL A 88 6.66 3.97 9.88
C VAL A 88 6.80 4.61 8.50
N TYR A 89 5.90 4.24 7.58
CA TYR A 89 5.56 5.07 6.43
C TYR A 89 4.47 6.06 6.81
N ARG A 90 4.57 7.30 6.31
CA ARG A 90 3.50 8.29 6.32
C ARG A 90 2.81 8.35 4.97
N ARG A 91 1.49 8.19 4.97
CA ARG A 91 0.63 8.43 3.80
C ARG A 91 -0.27 9.63 4.06
N VAL A 92 -0.27 10.59 3.15
CA VAL A 92 -1.15 11.76 3.16
C VAL A 92 -2.08 11.69 1.96
N ASN A 93 -3.38 11.87 2.19
CA ASN A 93 -4.39 12.00 1.14
C ASN A 93 -5.03 13.39 1.24
N LYS A 94 -4.96 14.18 0.17
CA LYS A 94 -5.67 15.47 0.05
C LYS A 94 -7.16 15.19 -0.15
N GLN A 95 -7.97 15.56 0.83
CA GLN A 95 -9.43 15.48 0.78
C GLN A 95 -10.02 16.89 0.61
N LYS A 96 -11.33 16.99 0.33
CA LYS A 96 -12.00 18.28 0.14
C LYS A 96 -11.96 19.15 1.40
N ASP A 97 -12.02 18.51 2.55
CA ASP A 97 -12.10 19.09 3.90
C ASP A 97 -10.73 19.23 4.58
N GLY A 98 -9.64 18.79 3.93
CA GLY A 98 -8.27 18.93 4.44
C GLY A 98 -7.42 17.68 4.20
N LEU A 99 -6.37 17.51 4.99
CA LEU A 99 -5.44 16.39 4.86
C LEU A 99 -5.84 15.23 5.75
N LYS A 100 -5.96 14.04 5.15
CA LYS A 100 -5.97 12.78 5.89
C LYS A 100 -4.54 12.27 6.00
N THR A 101 -4.05 12.10 7.22
CA THR A 101 -2.71 11.57 7.52
C THR A 101 -2.84 10.19 8.14
N GLN A 102 -2.08 9.23 7.63
CA GLN A 102 -2.05 7.86 8.16
C GLN A 102 -0.60 7.38 8.30
N LEU A 103 -0.31 6.63 9.37
CA LEU A 103 0.99 6.00 9.57
C LEU A 103 0.87 4.49 9.53
N PHE A 104 1.83 3.84 8.89
CA PHE A 104 1.84 2.41 8.63
C PHE A 104 3.17 1.78 8.99
N THR A 105 3.16 0.58 9.55
CA THR A 105 4.35 -0.25 9.78
C THR A 105 4.04 -1.71 9.46
N VAL A 106 5.04 -2.58 9.53
CA VAL A 106 4.87 -4.02 9.33
C VAL A 106 4.54 -4.66 10.69
N ASN A 107 3.59 -5.60 10.71
CA ASN A 107 3.36 -6.39 11.92
C ASN A 107 4.57 -7.28 12.29
N SER A 108 4.61 -7.77 13.53
CA SER A 108 5.66 -8.66 14.04
C SER A 108 5.89 -9.89 13.19
N GLU A 109 4.84 -10.44 12.57
CA GLU A 109 4.91 -11.65 11.76
C GLU A 109 5.40 -11.39 10.32
N GLY A 110 5.51 -10.12 9.89
CA GLY A 110 5.90 -9.79 8.52
C GLY A 110 4.86 -10.16 7.45
N THR A 111 3.59 -10.24 7.83
CA THR A 111 2.49 -10.74 6.98
C THR A 111 1.48 -9.68 6.57
N ALA A 112 1.49 -8.52 7.21
CA ALA A 112 0.58 -7.42 6.92
C ALA A 112 1.21 -6.05 7.17
N LEU A 113 0.85 -5.09 6.30
CA LEU A 113 1.04 -3.68 6.60
C LEU A 113 -0.08 -3.27 7.53
N VAL A 114 0.29 -2.82 8.72
CA VAL A 114 -0.63 -2.38 9.74
C VAL A 114 -0.64 -0.85 9.84
N LYS A 115 -1.80 -0.28 10.09
CA LYS A 115 -1.98 1.14 10.38
C LYS A 115 -1.90 1.34 11.89
N VAL A 116 -1.13 2.34 12.31
CA VAL A 116 -0.92 2.71 13.73
C VAL A 116 -1.47 4.11 14.06
N PHE A 117 -1.78 4.91 13.04
CA PHE A 117 -2.31 6.27 13.19
C PHE A 117 -3.24 6.63 12.02
N ASP A 118 -4.35 7.31 12.31
CA ASP A 118 -5.30 7.87 11.33
C ASP A 118 -5.84 9.21 11.87
N GLU A 119 -5.42 10.30 11.23
CA GLU A 119 -5.92 11.65 11.47
C GLU A 119 -6.66 12.12 10.22
N ARG A 120 -7.80 12.78 10.44
CA ARG A 120 -8.63 13.36 9.40
C ARG A 120 -9.15 14.72 9.82
N PRO A 121 -9.43 15.62 8.87
CA PRO A 121 -10.08 16.88 9.20
C PRO A 121 -11.41 16.63 9.90
N SER A 122 -11.67 17.38 10.96
CA SER A 122 -12.94 17.36 11.69
C SER A 122 -13.34 16.00 12.27
N ARG A 123 -12.38 15.10 12.51
CA ARG A 123 -12.60 13.84 13.22
C ARG A 123 -11.55 13.66 14.31
N GLU A 124 -11.89 12.87 15.31
CA GLU A 124 -10.95 12.49 16.35
C GLU A 124 -9.76 11.72 15.74
N ILE A 125 -8.58 11.98 16.29
CA ILE A 125 -7.36 11.25 15.97
C ILE A 125 -7.52 9.83 16.50
N ARG A 126 -7.27 8.85 15.63
CA ARG A 126 -7.32 7.42 16.00
C ARG A 126 -5.92 6.83 15.99
N THR A 127 -5.64 6.03 17.01
CA THR A 127 -4.37 5.32 17.16
C THR A 127 -4.65 3.84 17.39
N PHE A 128 -3.74 2.98 16.92
CA PHE A 128 -3.95 1.55 16.88
C PHE A 128 -2.67 0.80 17.24
N SER A 129 -2.80 -0.36 17.88
CA SER A 129 -1.67 -1.26 18.11
C SER A 129 -1.17 -1.93 16.81
N GLY A 130 -1.92 -1.78 15.71
CA GLY A 130 -1.58 -2.35 14.40
C GLY A 130 -2.81 -2.90 13.68
N GLN A 131 -3.69 -2.02 13.19
CA GLN A 131 -4.84 -2.44 12.37
C GLN A 131 -4.34 -2.96 11.01
N PRO A 132 -4.52 -4.25 10.64
CA PRO A 132 -4.05 -4.76 9.35
C PRO A 132 -4.79 -4.09 8.20
N LEU A 133 -4.08 -3.66 7.16
CA LEU A 133 -4.70 -2.99 6.00
C LEU A 133 -4.31 -3.61 4.66
N PHE A 134 -3.12 -4.18 4.54
CA PHE A 134 -2.60 -4.70 3.27
C PHE A 134 -1.80 -5.98 3.50
N PRO A 135 -2.01 -7.04 2.70
CA PRO A 135 -1.21 -8.27 2.81
C PRO A 135 0.23 -8.02 2.34
N ILE A 136 1.23 -8.48 3.11
CA ILE A 136 2.64 -8.49 2.68
C ILE A 136 3.18 -9.92 2.85
N GLY A 137 4.23 -10.25 2.12
CA GLY A 137 4.91 -11.53 2.29
C GLY A 137 4.22 -12.63 1.48
N GLN A 138 4.39 -13.88 1.89
CA GLN A 138 3.78 -15.00 1.17
C GLN A 138 2.29 -15.10 1.46
N TRP A 139 1.50 -15.18 0.41
CA TRP A 139 0.06 -15.39 0.45
C TRP A 139 -0.38 -16.37 -0.63
N SER A 140 -1.48 -17.08 -0.38
CA SER A 140 -2.17 -17.93 -1.35
C SER A 140 -3.50 -17.32 -1.78
N GLN A 141 -3.95 -17.63 -2.99
CA GLN A 141 -5.27 -17.25 -3.48
C GLN A 141 -6.34 -17.99 -2.67
N GLY A 142 -7.37 -17.27 -2.23
CA GLY A 142 -8.40 -17.78 -1.33
C GLY A 142 -7.98 -17.84 0.13
N GLU A 143 -6.70 -17.58 0.45
CA GLU A 143 -6.24 -17.52 1.84
C GLU A 143 -6.90 -16.36 2.57
N ALA A 144 -7.27 -16.61 3.83
CA ALA A 144 -7.75 -15.59 4.73
C ALA A 144 -6.98 -15.64 6.05
N ARG A 145 -6.54 -14.48 6.54
CA ARG A 145 -5.93 -14.35 7.87
C ARG A 145 -6.72 -13.33 8.68
N ALA A 146 -6.94 -13.66 9.95
CA ALA A 146 -7.53 -12.79 10.94
C ALA A 146 -6.42 -12.22 11.83
N PHE A 147 -6.59 -10.99 12.27
CA PHE A 147 -5.65 -10.28 13.12
C PHE A 147 -6.42 -9.56 14.22
N ASP A 148 -6.02 -9.80 15.45
CA ASP A 148 -6.50 -9.05 16.60
C ASP A 148 -5.65 -7.81 16.78
N PHE A 149 -6.29 -6.69 17.11
CA PHE A 149 -5.61 -5.44 17.40
C PHE A 149 -6.45 -4.59 18.36
N TYR A 150 -5.84 -3.53 18.88
CA TYR A 150 -6.51 -2.54 19.69
C TYR A 150 -6.63 -1.21 18.94
N GLU A 151 -7.82 -0.61 19.01
CA GLU A 151 -8.00 0.82 18.79
C GLU A 151 -7.97 1.52 20.15
N TYR A 152 -7.22 2.61 20.28
CA TYR A 152 -7.16 3.37 21.52
C TYR A 152 -8.17 4.52 21.47
N ILE A 153 -9.22 4.42 22.28
CA ILE A 153 -10.27 5.44 22.44
C ILE A 153 -10.09 6.06 23.82
N ASP A 154 -9.88 7.38 23.89
CA ASP A 154 -9.56 8.09 25.14
C ASP A 154 -8.40 7.46 25.93
N GLY A 155 -7.39 6.95 25.18
CA GLY A 155 -6.22 6.26 25.74
C GLY A 155 -6.48 4.83 26.23
N ARG A 156 -7.72 4.32 26.14
CA ARG A 156 -8.07 2.96 26.56
C ARG A 156 -8.09 2.00 25.37
N PRO A 157 -7.50 0.80 25.49
CA PRO A 157 -7.53 -0.18 24.42
C PRO A 157 -8.93 -0.79 24.26
N VAL A 158 -9.44 -0.79 23.03
CA VAL A 158 -10.67 -1.47 22.63
C VAL A 158 -10.31 -2.56 21.62
N ALA A 159 -10.61 -3.81 21.98
CA ALA A 159 -10.29 -4.96 21.14
C ALA A 159 -11.14 -4.96 19.86
N LYS A 160 -10.48 -5.24 18.74
CA LYS A 160 -11.06 -5.34 17.40
C LYS A 160 -10.44 -6.54 16.70
N ASN A 161 -11.14 -7.08 15.71
CA ASN A 161 -10.60 -8.08 14.80
C ASN A 161 -10.74 -7.58 13.36
N ALA A 162 -9.74 -7.88 12.53
CA ALA A 162 -9.83 -7.64 11.10
C ALA A 162 -9.36 -8.85 10.31
N ARG A 163 -9.95 -9.06 9.14
CA ARG A 163 -9.69 -10.19 8.25
C ARG A 163 -9.31 -9.70 6.87
N ILE A 164 -8.19 -10.22 6.35
CA ILE A 164 -7.80 -10.04 4.95
C ILE A 164 -8.04 -11.35 4.21
N THR A 165 -8.79 -11.31 3.12
CA THR A 165 -9.05 -12.49 2.27
C THR A 165 -8.59 -12.22 0.84
N ILE A 166 -7.64 -13.00 0.34
CA ILE A 166 -7.11 -12.87 -1.02
C ILE A 166 -8.14 -13.41 -2.03
N LYS A 167 -8.62 -12.54 -2.93
CA LYS A 167 -9.60 -12.91 -3.96
C LYS A 167 -8.90 -13.34 -5.24
N ASN A 168 -8.03 -12.50 -5.76
CA ASN A 168 -7.22 -12.77 -6.94
C ASN A 168 -5.78 -12.36 -6.64
N LEU A 169 -4.87 -13.34 -6.69
CA LEU A 169 -3.48 -13.10 -6.37
C LEU A 169 -2.66 -12.70 -7.60
N ASN A 170 -3.13 -13.02 -8.80
CA ASN A 170 -2.49 -12.67 -10.06
C ASN A 170 -3.53 -12.53 -11.18
N PHE A 171 -3.84 -11.30 -11.58
CA PHE A 171 -4.72 -11.02 -12.70
C PHE A 171 -4.37 -9.69 -13.37
N SER A 172 -4.92 -9.46 -14.56
CA SER A 172 -4.77 -8.19 -15.26
C SER A 172 -5.93 -7.25 -14.94
N TYR A 173 -5.64 -6.06 -14.41
CA TYR A 173 -6.64 -5.01 -14.17
C TYR A 173 -6.38 -3.81 -15.08
N LYS A 174 -7.35 -3.48 -15.94
CA LYS A 174 -7.26 -2.37 -16.91
C LYS A 174 -5.95 -2.38 -17.72
N GLY A 175 -5.52 -3.57 -18.16
CA GLY A 175 -4.31 -3.77 -18.96
C GLY A 175 -3.00 -3.83 -18.15
N ILE A 176 -3.03 -3.71 -16.82
CA ILE A 176 -1.85 -3.88 -15.97
C ILE A 176 -1.83 -5.30 -15.40
N PRO A 177 -0.82 -6.13 -15.73
CA PRO A 177 -0.73 -7.50 -15.22
C PRO A 177 -0.30 -7.54 -13.75
N TYR A 178 -0.42 -8.72 -13.14
CA TYR A 178 0.04 -9.02 -11.77
C TYR A 178 -0.62 -8.20 -10.66
N SER A 179 -1.83 -7.70 -10.90
CA SER A 179 -2.65 -7.04 -9.89
C SER A 179 -3.03 -8.00 -8.75
N LEU A 180 -3.28 -7.41 -7.58
CA LEU A 180 -3.77 -8.06 -6.38
C LEU A 180 -5.18 -7.56 -6.09
N GLU A 181 -6.10 -8.47 -5.77
CA GLU A 181 -7.42 -8.16 -5.25
C GLU A 181 -7.65 -8.89 -3.93
N TYR A 182 -8.12 -8.17 -2.92
CA TYR A 182 -8.48 -8.73 -1.62
C TYR A 182 -9.66 -8.01 -1.00
N ASP A 183 -10.39 -8.74 -0.16
CA ASP A 183 -11.40 -8.20 0.73
C ASP A 183 -10.77 -7.95 2.11
N TRP A 184 -11.17 -6.86 2.73
CA TRP A 184 -10.83 -6.48 4.09
C TRP A 184 -12.10 -6.31 4.91
N GLU A 185 -12.20 -7.02 6.01
CA GLU A 185 -13.32 -6.99 6.93
C GLU A 185 -12.84 -6.55 8.30
N MET A 186 -13.64 -5.78 9.03
CA MET A 186 -13.39 -5.45 10.41
C MET A 186 -14.63 -5.70 11.23
N THR A 187 -14.46 -6.43 12.33
CA THR A 187 -15.50 -6.70 13.31
C THR A 187 -15.18 -6.02 14.63
N MET A 188 -16.23 -5.60 15.31
CA MET A 188 -16.22 -5.12 16.67
C MET A 188 -15.91 -6.27 17.65
N GLY A 189 -15.49 -5.95 18.87
CA GLY A 189 -15.25 -6.97 19.91
C GLY A 189 -16.47 -7.84 20.26
N ASN A 190 -17.69 -7.41 19.92
CA ASN A 190 -18.93 -8.19 20.04
C ASN A 190 -19.21 -9.11 18.83
N GLY A 191 -18.33 -9.15 17.83
CA GLY A 191 -18.47 -9.95 16.61
C GLY A 191 -19.28 -9.30 15.48
N GLU A 192 -19.82 -8.09 15.69
CA GLU A 192 -20.57 -7.36 14.67
C GLU A 192 -19.65 -6.82 13.57
N LEU A 193 -20.05 -6.98 12.31
CA LEU A 193 -19.31 -6.48 11.14
C LEU A 193 -19.45 -4.96 11.03
N GLU A 194 -18.34 -4.24 11.19
CA GLU A 194 -18.29 -2.78 11.11
C GLU A 194 -17.91 -2.29 9.72
N PHE A 195 -16.99 -2.99 9.05
CA PHE A 195 -16.55 -2.65 7.69
C PHE A 195 -16.37 -3.89 6.83
N ARG A 196 -16.68 -3.73 5.55
CA ARG A 196 -16.29 -4.67 4.49
C ARG A 196 -15.91 -3.91 3.25
N GLU A 197 -14.65 -4.02 2.87
CA GLU A 197 -14.06 -3.24 1.79
C GLU A 197 -13.34 -4.18 0.82
N ASN A 198 -13.30 -3.81 -0.45
CA ASN A 198 -12.55 -4.53 -1.47
C ASN A 198 -11.54 -3.60 -2.13
N PHE A 199 -10.33 -4.12 -2.33
CA PHE A 199 -9.19 -3.37 -2.82
C PHE A 199 -8.58 -4.04 -4.05
N ILE A 200 -8.16 -3.23 -5.03
CA ILE A 200 -7.19 -3.65 -6.05
C ILE A 200 -5.94 -2.79 -5.97
N TYR A 201 -4.80 -3.47 -5.95
CA TYR A 201 -3.48 -2.87 -6.14
C TYR A 201 -2.86 -3.38 -7.44
N SER A 202 -2.15 -2.50 -8.13
CA SER A 202 -1.42 -2.84 -9.35
C SER A 202 0.05 -2.41 -9.26
N PRO A 203 0.98 -3.18 -9.85
CA PRO A 203 2.39 -2.81 -9.94
C PRO A 203 2.58 -1.35 -10.39
N GLU A 204 3.48 -0.63 -9.71
CA GLU A 204 3.87 0.75 -10.01
C GLU A 204 2.75 1.81 -9.95
N LYS A 205 1.54 1.41 -9.57
CA LYS A 205 0.38 2.30 -9.38
C LYS A 205 -0.06 2.38 -7.93
N GLY A 206 0.22 1.35 -7.13
CA GLY A 206 -0.33 1.24 -5.78
C GLY A 206 -1.82 0.92 -5.83
N LEU A 207 -2.61 1.56 -4.96
CA LEU A 207 -4.05 1.40 -4.89
C LEU A 207 -4.77 1.98 -6.13
N VAL A 208 -5.42 1.11 -6.92
CA VAL A 208 -6.13 1.49 -8.16
C VAL A 208 -7.64 1.30 -8.11
N ARG A 209 -8.16 0.54 -7.13
CA ARG A 209 -9.61 0.44 -6.87
C ARG A 209 -9.86 0.27 -5.38
N TYR A 210 -10.87 0.98 -4.90
CA TYR A 210 -11.45 0.82 -3.58
C TYR A 210 -12.97 0.75 -3.74
N LYS A 211 -13.61 -0.18 -3.03
CA LYS A 211 -15.07 -0.31 -2.98
C LYS A 211 -15.50 -0.65 -1.54
N ASN A 212 -16.46 0.09 -1.00
CA ASN A 212 -17.20 -0.34 0.20
C ASN A 212 -18.25 -1.38 -0.22
N LEU A 213 -18.36 -2.47 0.52
CA LEU A 213 -19.26 -3.60 0.27
C LEU A 213 -20.42 -3.69 1.26
N ILE A 214 -20.46 -2.81 2.26
CA ILE A 214 -21.63 -2.58 3.10
C ILE A 214 -22.18 -1.19 2.75
N ASP A 215 -23.46 -1.15 2.37
CA ASP A 215 -24.21 0.06 2.06
C ASP A 215 -24.88 0.62 3.32
#